data_AF-A0A1I9GBR2-F1
#
_entry.id   AF-A0A1I9GBR2-F1
#
_cell.length_a   1.000
_cell.length_b   1.000
_cell.length_c   1.000
_cell.angle_alpha   90.00
_cell.angle_beta   90.00
_cell.angle_gamma   90.00
#
_symmetry.space_group_name_H-M   'P 1'
#
loop_
_entity.id
_entity.type
_entity.pdbx_description
1 polymer ?
#
loop_
_entity_poly.entity_id
_entity_poly.type
_entity_poly.pdbx_seq_one_letter_code
_entity_poly.pdbx_strand_id
1 'polypeptide(L)'
;GGNRQAGMKRLKVPPLSEKQHATTTFTLGLFLGAFVVLGIAIIISWFASESRPAEPKWVAVRLFRGPLLLFVAIWLCGLNMWGWAEAGVNHVLIFEVDPRNHLTYQSVMQIASFMCMLWSLGVLGYLYCHLIHLPPFLFPLLLMIICVIYIFNPLKKPNSIFQRNSRFWILKHCFNCFTAPLHFVTFIDFWLGDQMNSLVTSFLDFQYFICFYTTEVDYSDWSFSARTVNVTTSESIPWGYVDISTGRDMCTSSSGIRVLVSIFPATVRFMQCLRRFRDTGHAYPHLINA
;
A
#
# COMPACT_ATOMS: atom_id res chain seq x y z
N GLY A 1 35.33 7.12 -9.08
CA GLY A 1 34.59 8.11 -9.90
C GLY A 1 33.99 7.43 -11.11
N GLY A 2 32.67 7.51 -11.29
CA GLY A 2 31.98 6.90 -12.44
C GLY A 2 32.18 7.70 -13.73
N ASN A 3 32.37 7.01 -14.86
CA ASN A 3 32.53 7.64 -16.17
C ASN A 3 31.19 8.22 -16.65
N ARG A 4 31.00 9.54 -16.43
CA ARG A 4 29.78 10.29 -16.80
C ARG A 4 29.40 10.13 -18.27
N GLN A 5 30.38 10.10 -19.17
CA GLN A 5 30.13 9.94 -20.61
C GLN A 5 29.57 8.55 -20.93
N ALA A 6 30.13 7.50 -20.31
CA ALA A 6 29.61 6.14 -20.47
C ALA A 6 28.18 6.00 -19.92
N GLY A 7 27.88 6.63 -18.78
CA GLY A 7 26.52 6.68 -18.21
C GLY A 7 25.52 7.39 -19.13
N MET A 8 25.87 8.58 -19.63
CA MET A 8 25.02 9.32 -20.57
C MET A 8 24.78 8.56 -21.88
N LYS A 9 25.78 7.81 -22.38
CA LYS A 9 25.62 7.00 -23.59
C LYS A 9 24.64 5.84 -23.39
N ARG A 10 24.64 5.21 -22.21
CA ARG A 10 23.68 4.14 -21.85
C ARG A 10 22.24 4.69 -21.72
N LEU A 11 22.08 5.90 -21.18
CA LEU A 11 20.77 6.56 -21.03
C LEU A 11 20.14 6.98 -22.38
N LYS A 12 20.98 7.32 -23.38
CA LYS A 12 20.53 7.74 -24.72
C LYS A 12 20.05 6.59 -25.61
N VAL A 13 20.25 5.34 -25.23
CA VAL A 13 19.74 4.21 -26.01
C VAL A 13 18.22 4.22 -25.88
N PRO A 14 17.47 4.36 -27.00
CA PRO A 14 16.01 4.35 -26.95
C PRO A 14 15.55 3.08 -26.26
N PRO A 15 14.57 3.14 -25.35
CA PRO A 15 13.98 1.92 -24.81
C PRO A 15 13.50 1.08 -25.99
N LEU A 16 13.65 -0.24 -25.90
CA LEU A 16 12.92 -1.16 -26.76
C LEU A 16 11.46 -0.73 -26.69
N SER A 17 10.88 -0.23 -27.79
CA SER A 17 9.53 0.33 -27.83
C SER A 17 8.58 -0.62 -27.09
N GLU A 18 8.10 -0.21 -25.91
CA GLU A 18 7.16 -1.01 -25.13
C GLU A 18 5.88 -1.14 -25.96
N LYS A 19 5.60 -2.35 -26.44
CA LYS A 19 4.36 -2.61 -27.17
C LYS A 19 3.23 -2.67 -26.16
N GLN A 20 2.34 -1.68 -26.24
CA GLN A 20 1.11 -1.71 -25.49
C GLN A 20 0.15 -2.75 -26.08
N HIS A 21 -0.49 -3.51 -25.20
CA HIS A 21 -1.51 -4.47 -25.59
C HIS A 21 -2.89 -3.84 -25.40
N ALA A 22 -3.71 -3.87 -26.46
CA ALA A 22 -5.07 -3.32 -26.43
C ALA A 22 -5.91 -3.87 -25.26
N THR A 23 -5.73 -5.15 -24.92
CA THR A 23 -6.39 -5.78 -23.78
C THR A 23 -6.03 -5.13 -22.45
N THR A 24 -4.76 -4.77 -22.23
CA THR A 24 -4.29 -4.09 -21.02
C THR A 24 -4.91 -2.70 -20.93
N THR A 25 -4.95 -1.95 -22.03
CA THR A 25 -5.58 -0.62 -22.08
C THR A 25 -7.08 -0.70 -21.79
N PHE A 26 -7.79 -1.65 -22.42
CA PHE A 26 -9.23 -1.85 -22.19
C PHE A 26 -9.53 -2.23 -20.74
N THR A 27 -8.83 -3.21 -20.19
CA THR A 27 -9.06 -3.68 -18.81
C THR A 27 -8.65 -2.64 -17.77
N LEU A 28 -7.60 -1.86 -18.00
CA LEU A 28 -7.26 -0.69 -17.19
C LEU A 28 -8.45 0.29 -17.16
N GLY A 29 -8.97 0.67 -18.34
CA GLY A 29 -10.13 1.56 -18.45
C GLY A 29 -11.37 1.00 -17.75
N LEU A 30 -11.63 -0.29 -17.90
CA LEU A 30 -12.75 -0.99 -17.25
C LEU A 30 -12.63 -0.94 -15.72
N PHE A 31 -11.48 -1.30 -15.15
CA PHE A 31 -11.29 -1.30 -13.70
C PHE A 31 -11.29 0.11 -13.11
N LEU A 32 -10.69 1.08 -13.80
CA LEU A 32 -10.72 2.48 -13.38
C LEU A 32 -12.15 3.05 -13.45
N GLY A 33 -12.88 2.76 -14.52
CA GLY A 33 -14.29 3.17 -14.67
C GLY A 33 -15.18 2.54 -13.59
N ALA A 34 -15.01 1.23 -13.33
CA ALA A 34 -15.70 0.55 -12.24
C ALA A 34 -15.38 1.16 -10.88
N PHE A 35 -14.11 1.47 -10.61
CA PHE A 35 -13.70 2.17 -9.38
C PHE A 35 -14.41 3.52 -9.21
N VAL A 36 -14.51 4.32 -10.28
CA VAL A 36 -15.21 5.62 -10.24
C VAL A 36 -16.71 5.43 -9.97
N VAL A 37 -17.38 4.52 -10.68
CA VAL A 37 -18.81 4.27 -10.49
C VAL A 37 -19.11 3.74 -9.07
N LEU A 38 -18.31 2.79 -8.58
CA LEU A 38 -18.44 2.27 -7.22
C LEU A 38 -18.10 3.34 -6.18
N GLY A 39 -17.15 4.22 -6.45
CA GLY A 39 -16.84 5.37 -5.60
C GLY A 39 -18.02 6.33 -5.45
N ILE A 40 -18.72 6.64 -6.56
CA ILE A 40 -19.96 7.42 -6.52
C ILE A 40 -21.03 6.69 -5.68
N ALA A 41 -21.18 5.37 -5.87
CA ALA A 41 -22.11 4.57 -5.08
C ALA A 41 -21.77 4.60 -3.58
N ILE A 42 -20.49 4.54 -3.19
CA ILE A 42 -20.05 4.67 -1.79
C ILE A 42 -20.45 6.03 -1.23
N ILE A 43 -20.21 7.12 -1.98
CA ILE A 43 -20.55 8.48 -1.54
C ILE A 43 -22.07 8.61 -1.34
N ILE A 44 -22.87 8.16 -2.30
CA ILE A 44 -24.34 8.17 -2.19
C ILE A 44 -24.78 7.34 -0.98
N SER A 45 -24.24 6.13 -0.84
CA SER A 45 -24.57 5.23 0.28
C SER A 45 -24.23 5.83 1.63
N TRP A 46 -23.09 6.52 1.74
CA TRP A 46 -22.65 7.17 2.96
C TRP A 46 -23.62 8.26 3.43
N PHE A 47 -24.19 9.03 2.49
CA PHE A 47 -25.14 10.10 2.81
C PHE A 47 -26.59 9.62 2.92
N ALA A 48 -26.98 8.61 2.14
CA ALA A 48 -28.36 8.13 2.06
C ALA A 48 -28.70 7.06 3.11
N SER A 49 -27.72 6.31 3.60
CA SER A 49 -27.98 5.24 4.56
C SER A 49 -28.16 5.79 5.97
N GLU A 50 -29.13 5.24 6.70
CA GLU A 50 -29.31 5.57 8.11
C GLU A 50 -28.04 5.26 8.90
N SER A 51 -27.64 6.21 9.74
CA SER A 51 -26.47 6.04 10.60
C SER A 51 -26.77 4.99 11.67
N ARG A 52 -26.10 3.84 11.58
CA ARG A 52 -26.18 2.79 12.61
C ARG A 52 -25.56 3.32 13.92
N PRO A 53 -26.35 3.51 15.00
CA PRO A 53 -25.87 4.20 16.20
C PRO A 53 -24.81 3.41 16.98
N ALA A 54 -24.78 2.08 16.86
CA ALA A 54 -23.81 1.21 17.53
C ALA A 54 -22.57 0.88 16.68
N GLU A 55 -22.45 1.46 15.49
CA GLU A 55 -21.37 1.12 14.56
C GLU A 55 -20.13 2.00 14.75
N PRO A 56 -18.93 1.42 14.96
CA PRO A 56 -17.72 2.21 15.09
C PRO A 56 -17.17 2.61 13.70
N LYS A 57 -17.82 3.59 13.06
CA LYS A 57 -17.50 4.03 11.68
C LYS A 57 -16.02 4.37 11.47
N TRP A 58 -15.38 4.96 12.48
CA TRP A 58 -13.97 5.36 12.42
C TRP A 58 -13.00 4.17 12.36
N VAL A 59 -13.38 3.02 12.92
CA VAL A 59 -12.63 1.77 12.79
C VAL A 59 -12.58 1.36 11.31
N ALA A 60 -13.73 1.28 10.65
CA ALA A 60 -13.81 0.90 9.26
C ALA A 60 -13.05 1.88 8.34
N VAL A 61 -13.16 3.18 8.59
CA VAL A 61 -12.35 4.18 7.87
C VAL A 61 -10.87 3.88 7.98
N ARG A 62 -10.34 3.58 9.17
CA ARG A 62 -8.92 3.23 9.37
C ARG A 62 -8.54 1.93 8.66
N LEU A 63 -9.39 0.90 8.73
CA LEU A 63 -9.16 -0.40 8.09
C LEU A 63 -9.09 -0.30 6.55
N PHE A 64 -9.91 0.57 5.95
CA PHE A 64 -9.93 0.75 4.50
C PHE A 64 -8.98 1.84 3.99
N ARG A 65 -8.64 2.85 4.80
CA ARG A 65 -7.78 3.97 4.39
C ARG A 65 -6.36 3.53 4.02
N GLY A 66 -5.72 2.72 4.87
CA GLY A 66 -4.35 2.26 4.63
C GLY A 66 -4.16 1.57 3.28
N PRO A 67 -4.96 0.52 2.96
CA PRO A 67 -4.96 -0.12 1.65
C PRO A 67 -5.26 0.84 0.49
N LEU A 68 -6.25 1.72 0.61
CA LEU A 68 -6.60 2.67 -0.46
C LEU A 68 -5.41 3.59 -0.79
N LEU A 69 -4.80 4.20 0.23
CA LEU A 69 -3.64 5.07 0.05
C LEU A 69 -2.48 4.35 -0.64
N LEU A 70 -2.25 3.08 -0.28
CA LEU A 70 -1.23 2.26 -0.95
C LEU A 70 -1.57 2.01 -2.42
N PHE A 71 -2.81 1.61 -2.73
CA PHE A 71 -3.22 1.33 -4.11
C PHE A 71 -3.17 2.57 -4.99
N VAL A 72 -3.64 3.71 -4.48
CA VAL A 72 -3.55 5.01 -5.16
C VAL A 72 -2.09 5.43 -5.37
N ALA A 73 -1.21 5.25 -4.39
CA ALA A 73 0.21 5.54 -4.54
C ALA A 73 0.87 4.67 -5.64
N ILE A 74 0.53 3.38 -5.72
CA ILE A 74 1.02 2.50 -6.80
C ILE A 74 0.47 2.95 -8.16
N TRP A 75 -0.80 3.37 -8.22
CA TRP A 75 -1.39 3.90 -9.44
C TRP A 75 -0.69 5.19 -9.91
N LEU A 76 -0.43 6.12 -8.99
CA LEU A 76 0.33 7.35 -9.25
C LEU A 76 1.78 7.07 -9.65
N CYS A 77 2.39 6.03 -9.12
CA CYS A 77 3.70 5.56 -9.57
C CYS A 77 3.65 5.13 -11.04
N GLY A 78 2.59 4.41 -11.46
CA GLY A 78 2.36 4.10 -12.87
C GLY A 78 2.21 5.36 -13.74
N LEU A 79 1.51 6.38 -13.25
CA LEU A 79 1.39 7.68 -13.94
C LEU A 79 2.75 8.39 -14.06
N ASN A 80 3.60 8.32 -13.03
CA ASN A 80 4.97 8.85 -13.09
C ASN A 80 5.80 8.10 -14.15
N MET A 81 5.69 6.77 -14.22
CA MET A 81 6.37 5.96 -15.25
C MET A 81 5.92 6.35 -16.66
N TRP A 82 4.63 6.62 -16.87
CA TRP A 82 4.13 7.15 -18.14
C TRP A 82 4.76 8.51 -18.47
N GLY A 83 4.76 9.45 -17.52
CA GLY A 83 5.37 10.77 -17.72
C GLY A 83 6.88 10.70 -18.01
N TRP A 84 7.61 9.79 -17.36
CA TRP A 84 9.02 9.54 -17.65
C TRP A 84 9.23 8.96 -19.04
N ALA A 85 8.40 7.99 -19.45
CA ALA A 85 8.47 7.41 -20.79
C ALA A 85 8.21 8.46 -21.87
N GLU A 86 7.21 9.32 -21.70
CA GLU A 86 6.88 10.41 -22.62
C GLU A 86 8.01 11.45 -22.70
N ALA A 87 8.64 11.77 -21.57
CA ALA A 87 9.80 12.67 -21.51
C ALA A 87 11.10 12.03 -22.03
N GLY A 88 11.08 10.79 -22.51
CA GLY A 88 12.27 10.08 -23.01
C GLY A 88 13.24 9.62 -21.92
N VAL A 89 12.81 9.56 -20.67
CA VAL A 89 13.61 9.09 -19.53
C VAL A 89 13.55 7.56 -19.44
N ASN A 90 14.70 6.91 -19.57
CA ASN A 90 14.82 5.45 -19.49
C ASN A 90 14.73 4.95 -18.04
N HIS A 91 13.51 4.95 -17.49
CA HIS A 91 13.23 4.55 -16.11
C HIS A 91 13.55 3.06 -15.87
N VAL A 92 13.37 2.17 -16.86
CA VAL A 92 13.75 0.75 -16.75
C VAL A 92 15.24 0.60 -16.42
N LEU A 93 16.11 1.36 -17.10
CA LEU A 93 17.54 1.37 -16.83
C LEU A 93 17.88 2.04 -15.48
N ILE A 94 17.24 3.18 -15.18
CA ILE A 94 17.50 3.95 -13.93
C ILE A 94 17.13 3.12 -12.69
N PHE A 95 16.01 2.40 -12.74
CA PHE A 95 15.57 1.49 -11.69
C PHE A 95 16.16 0.09 -11.82
N GLU A 96 17.17 -0.11 -12.67
CA GLU A 96 17.88 -1.39 -12.87
C GLU A 96 16.93 -2.60 -13.02
N VAL A 97 15.77 -2.38 -13.65
CA VAL A 97 14.77 -3.44 -13.86
C VAL A 97 15.17 -4.24 -15.10
N ASP A 98 14.91 -5.54 -15.09
CA ASP A 98 15.19 -6.40 -16.25
C ASP A 98 14.36 -5.95 -17.47
N PRO A 99 14.97 -5.45 -18.55
CA PRO A 99 14.24 -4.94 -19.72
C PRO A 99 13.48 -6.01 -20.50
N ARG A 100 13.75 -7.30 -20.23
CA ARG A 100 13.03 -8.42 -20.85
C ARG A 100 11.80 -8.84 -20.06
N ASN A 101 11.72 -8.48 -18.78
CA ASN A 101 10.72 -8.98 -17.87
C ASN A 101 10.42 -7.98 -16.76
N HIS A 102 9.78 -6.89 -17.16
CA HIS A 102 9.29 -5.83 -16.29
C HIS A 102 7.83 -5.55 -16.57
N LEU A 103 7.18 -4.84 -15.64
CA LEU A 103 5.83 -4.34 -15.85
C LEU A 103 5.89 -3.02 -16.59
N THR A 104 5.09 -2.91 -17.64
CA THR A 104 4.84 -1.62 -18.28
C THR A 104 4.04 -0.73 -17.34
N TYR A 105 4.11 0.59 -17.53
CA TYR A 105 3.32 1.54 -16.73
C TYR A 105 1.82 1.24 -16.78
N GLN A 106 1.29 0.83 -17.95
CA GLN A 106 -0.12 0.44 -18.07
C GLN A 106 -0.46 -0.79 -17.25
N SER A 107 0.42 -1.80 -17.20
CA SER A 107 0.21 -2.99 -16.37
C SER A 107 0.22 -2.66 -14.88
N VAL A 108 1.13 -1.76 -14.44
CA VAL A 108 1.16 -1.28 -13.05
C VAL A 108 -0.14 -0.56 -12.70
N MET A 109 -0.58 0.37 -13.56
CA MET A 109 -1.85 1.08 -13.37
C MET A 109 -3.05 0.12 -13.39
N GLN A 110 -3.05 -0.89 -14.28
CA GLN A 110 -4.13 -1.87 -14.39
C GLN A 110 -4.30 -2.66 -13.08
N ILE A 111 -3.18 -3.15 -12.51
CA ILE A 111 -3.18 -3.89 -11.24
C ILE A 111 -3.68 -2.98 -10.11
N ALA A 112 -3.19 -1.74 -10.04
CA ALA A 112 -3.62 -0.80 -9.01
C ALA A 112 -5.11 -0.45 -9.12
N SER A 113 -5.61 -0.20 -10.34
CA SER A 113 -7.03 0.05 -10.60
C SER A 113 -7.91 -1.16 -10.25
N PHE A 114 -7.45 -2.38 -10.52
CA PHE A 114 -8.14 -3.60 -10.08
C PHE A 114 -8.23 -3.68 -8.54
N MET A 115 -7.15 -3.37 -7.83
CA MET A 115 -7.15 -3.36 -6.36
C MET A 115 -8.05 -2.24 -5.80
N CYS A 116 -8.09 -1.06 -6.41
CA CYS A 116 -9.02 0.01 -6.05
C CYS A 116 -10.50 -0.39 -6.27
N MET A 117 -10.78 -1.13 -7.35
CA MET A 117 -12.11 -1.69 -7.60
C MET A 117 -12.50 -2.72 -6.51
N LEU A 118 -11.61 -3.66 -6.17
CA LEU A 118 -11.83 -4.62 -5.09
C LEU A 118 -12.02 -3.92 -3.73
N TRP A 119 -11.24 -2.87 -3.48
CA TRP A 119 -11.40 -2.03 -2.30
C TRP A 119 -12.80 -1.42 -2.23
N SER A 120 -13.31 -0.90 -3.34
CA SER A 120 -14.65 -0.29 -3.38
C SER A 120 -15.76 -1.31 -3.15
N LEU A 121 -15.61 -2.51 -3.71
CA LEU A 121 -16.51 -3.63 -3.42
C LEU A 121 -16.47 -4.01 -1.94
N GLY A 122 -15.29 -4.00 -1.31
CA GLY A 122 -15.13 -4.24 0.12
C GLY A 122 -15.84 -3.19 0.98
N VAL A 123 -15.73 -1.91 0.63
CA VAL A 123 -16.42 -0.81 1.33
C VAL A 123 -17.94 -0.94 1.18
N LEU A 124 -18.45 -1.19 -0.02
CA LEU A 124 -19.89 -1.40 -0.23
C LEU A 124 -20.38 -2.65 0.51
N GLY A 125 -19.59 -3.73 0.51
CA GLY A 125 -19.88 -4.93 1.29
C GLY A 125 -20.00 -4.63 2.79
N TYR A 126 -19.12 -3.80 3.34
CA TYR A 126 -19.20 -3.32 4.71
C TYR A 126 -20.45 -2.46 4.98
N LEU A 127 -20.77 -1.52 4.08
CA LEU A 127 -21.97 -0.67 4.23
C LEU A 127 -23.26 -1.50 4.22
N TYR A 128 -23.34 -2.48 3.31
CA TYR A 128 -24.52 -3.32 3.11
C TYR A 128 -24.50 -4.67 3.83
N CYS A 129 -23.55 -4.89 4.74
CA CYS A 129 -23.34 -6.19 5.42
C CYS A 129 -24.59 -6.75 6.10
N HIS A 130 -25.43 -5.86 6.64
CA HIS A 130 -26.71 -6.18 7.29
C HIS A 130 -27.77 -6.75 6.33
N LEU A 131 -27.82 -6.26 5.08
CA LEU A 131 -28.76 -6.75 4.07
C LEU A 131 -28.39 -8.13 3.56
N ILE A 132 -27.10 -8.43 3.56
CA ILE A 132 -26.55 -9.70 3.04
C ILE A 132 -26.19 -10.68 4.16
N HIS A 133 -26.53 -10.36 5.41
CA HIS A 133 -26.29 -11.17 6.62
C HIS A 133 -24.82 -11.64 6.76
N LEU A 134 -23.87 -10.78 6.43
CA LEU A 134 -22.44 -11.04 6.61
C LEU A 134 -21.83 -10.16 7.70
N PRO A 135 -20.76 -10.60 8.36
CA PRO A 135 -20.05 -9.79 9.33
C PRO A 135 -19.42 -8.54 8.70
N PRO A 136 -19.55 -7.34 9.31
CA PRO A 136 -19.04 -6.10 8.73
C PRO A 136 -17.52 -6.13 8.51
N PHE A 137 -16.76 -6.60 9.51
CA PHE A 137 -15.29 -6.61 9.42
C PHE A 137 -14.73 -7.79 8.62
N LEU A 138 -15.57 -8.62 8.00
CA LEU A 138 -15.11 -9.65 7.06
C LEU A 138 -14.49 -9.03 5.80
N PHE A 139 -15.09 -7.97 5.26
CA PHE A 139 -14.67 -7.36 3.98
C PHE A 139 -13.25 -6.78 3.99
N PRO A 140 -12.85 -5.94 4.97
CA PRO A 140 -11.48 -5.46 5.04
C PRO A 140 -10.48 -6.60 5.28
N LEU A 141 -10.86 -7.65 6.02
CA LEU A 141 -10.03 -8.84 6.22
C LEU A 141 -9.77 -9.59 4.91
N LEU A 142 -10.83 -9.87 4.15
CA LEU A 142 -10.73 -10.56 2.85
C LEU A 142 -9.86 -9.78 1.87
N LEU A 143 -10.01 -8.45 1.80
CA LEU A 143 -9.17 -7.61 0.94
C LEU A 143 -7.69 -7.76 1.29
N MET A 144 -7.33 -7.72 2.56
CA MET A 144 -5.94 -7.88 3.00
C MET A 144 -5.42 -9.29 2.77
N ILE A 145 -6.23 -10.33 2.98
CA ILE A 145 -5.88 -11.71 2.64
C ILE A 145 -5.59 -11.85 1.14
N ILE A 146 -6.42 -11.26 0.27
CA ILE A 146 -6.19 -11.24 -1.18
C ILE A 146 -4.87 -10.56 -1.51
N CYS A 147 -4.55 -9.43 -0.87
CA CYS A 147 -3.29 -8.72 -1.08
C CYS A 147 -2.08 -9.55 -0.66
N VAL A 148 -2.14 -10.19 0.51
CA VAL A 148 -1.06 -11.05 1.04
C VAL A 148 -0.87 -12.28 0.14
N ILE A 149 -1.95 -12.96 -0.24
CA ILE A 149 -1.88 -14.08 -1.18
C ILE A 149 -1.28 -13.63 -2.50
N TYR A 150 -1.73 -12.50 -3.06
CA TYR A 150 -1.22 -11.99 -4.32
C TYR A 150 0.27 -11.68 -4.25
N ILE A 151 0.76 -10.96 -3.24
CA ILE A 151 2.17 -10.53 -3.17
C ILE A 151 3.11 -11.70 -2.92
N PHE A 152 2.72 -12.67 -2.08
CA PHE A 152 3.55 -13.82 -1.70
C PHE A 152 3.34 -15.08 -2.56
N ASN A 153 2.43 -15.03 -3.54
CA ASN A 153 2.17 -16.19 -4.40
C ASN A 153 3.46 -16.67 -5.11
N PRO A 154 3.90 -17.93 -4.90
CA PRO A 154 5.14 -18.45 -5.46
C PRO A 154 5.03 -18.91 -6.91
N LEU A 155 3.82 -18.98 -7.47
CA LEU A 155 3.57 -19.51 -8.81
C LEU A 155 4.16 -18.59 -9.89
N LYS A 156 4.91 -19.17 -10.84
CA LYS A 156 5.55 -18.45 -11.95
C LYS A 156 4.70 -18.43 -13.23
N LYS A 157 3.85 -19.44 -13.43
CA LYS A 157 3.05 -19.61 -14.65
C LYS A 157 1.55 -19.59 -14.33
N PRO A 158 0.70 -18.93 -15.14
CA PRO A 158 1.08 -18.12 -16.31
C PRO A 158 1.72 -16.77 -15.90
N ASN A 159 2.77 -16.35 -16.61
CA ASN A 159 3.52 -15.13 -16.28
C ASN A 159 2.66 -13.85 -16.40
N SER A 160 1.65 -13.87 -17.28
CA SER A 160 0.71 -12.76 -17.49
C SER A 160 -0.08 -12.39 -16.22
N ILE A 161 -0.43 -13.39 -15.41
CA ILE A 161 -1.26 -13.20 -14.20
C ILE A 161 -0.39 -13.03 -12.96
N PHE A 162 0.58 -13.93 -12.77
CA PHE A 162 1.31 -13.97 -11.50
C PHE A 162 2.50 -13.03 -11.44
N GLN A 163 3.18 -12.75 -12.57
CA GLN A 163 4.24 -11.72 -12.63
C GLN A 163 5.26 -11.85 -11.48
N ARG A 164 5.60 -13.10 -11.14
CA ARG A 164 6.33 -13.45 -9.92
C ARG A 164 7.63 -12.65 -9.78
N ASN A 165 8.38 -12.50 -10.86
CA ASN A 165 9.66 -11.80 -10.84
C ASN A 165 9.51 -10.35 -10.37
N SER A 166 8.51 -9.63 -10.88
CA SER A 166 8.23 -8.24 -10.48
C SER A 166 7.81 -8.14 -9.01
N ARG A 167 6.98 -9.08 -8.52
CA ARG A 167 6.56 -9.13 -7.10
C ARG A 167 7.73 -9.41 -6.14
N PHE A 168 8.55 -10.41 -6.46
CA PHE A 168 9.72 -10.72 -5.62
C PHE A 168 10.83 -9.67 -5.76
N TRP A 169 10.90 -8.98 -6.90
CA TRP A 169 11.78 -7.82 -7.07
C TRP A 169 11.39 -6.69 -6.11
N ILE A 170 10.11 -6.30 -6.05
CA ILE A 170 9.68 -5.26 -5.10
C ILE A 170 9.84 -5.72 -3.64
N LEU A 171 9.54 -6.99 -3.32
CA LEU A 171 9.77 -7.55 -1.98
C LEU A 171 11.24 -7.49 -1.56
N LYS A 172 12.16 -7.81 -2.48
CA LYS A 172 13.60 -7.71 -2.24
C LYS A 172 14.01 -6.27 -1.93
N HIS A 173 13.51 -5.29 -2.67
CA HIS A 173 13.84 -3.88 -2.43
C HIS A 173 13.20 -3.32 -1.16
N CYS A 174 11.97 -3.73 -0.83
CA CYS A 174 11.37 -3.45 0.48
C CYS A 174 12.25 -4.03 1.62
N PHE A 175 12.70 -5.28 1.48
CA PHE A 175 13.60 -5.91 2.44
C PHE A 175 14.91 -5.12 2.58
N ASN A 176 15.55 -4.75 1.47
CA ASN A 176 16.76 -3.93 1.49
C ASN A 176 16.56 -2.57 2.15
N CYS A 177 15.37 -1.96 2.02
CA CYS A 177 15.05 -0.72 2.73
C CYS A 177 15.00 -0.97 4.25
N PHE A 178 14.35 -2.04 4.69
CA PHE A 178 14.26 -2.40 6.11
C PHE A 178 15.62 -2.83 6.71
N THR A 179 16.54 -3.34 5.88
CA THR A 179 17.89 -3.74 6.29
C THR A 179 18.98 -2.80 5.75
N ALA A 180 18.62 -1.56 5.41
CA ALA A 180 19.47 -0.56 4.76
C ALA A 180 20.91 -0.43 5.30
N PRO A 181 21.22 -0.47 6.62
CA PRO A 181 22.62 -0.38 7.07
C PRO A 181 23.50 -1.56 6.61
N LEU A 182 22.90 -2.71 6.28
CA LEU A 182 23.60 -3.97 6.02
C LEU A 182 23.93 -4.20 4.54
N HIS A 183 23.35 -3.43 3.63
CA HIS A 183 23.50 -3.63 2.19
C HIS A 183 23.93 -2.36 1.48
N PHE A 184 24.46 -2.53 0.26
CA PHE A 184 24.70 -1.40 -0.62
C PHE A 184 23.36 -0.79 -1.06
N VAL A 185 23.17 0.50 -0.81
CA VAL A 185 21.92 1.21 -1.13
C VAL A 185 21.93 1.62 -2.59
N THR A 186 21.10 0.94 -3.39
CA THR A 186 20.89 1.29 -4.79
C THR A 186 20.00 2.53 -4.94
N PHE A 187 19.91 3.08 -6.14
CA PHE A 187 18.99 4.18 -6.43
C PHE A 187 17.53 3.80 -6.14
N ILE A 188 17.13 2.56 -6.44
CA ILE A 188 15.77 2.07 -6.22
C ILE A 188 15.44 2.02 -4.74
N ASP A 189 16.34 1.48 -3.91
CA ASP A 189 16.14 1.40 -2.47
C ASP A 189 15.96 2.81 -1.88
N PHE A 190 16.78 3.76 -2.35
CA PHE A 190 16.68 5.15 -1.95
C PHE A 190 15.35 5.78 -2.36
N TRP A 191 14.95 5.67 -3.63
CA TRP A 191 13.67 6.17 -4.13
C TRP A 191 12.47 5.53 -3.41
N LEU A 192 12.52 4.22 -3.15
CA LEU A 192 11.46 3.50 -2.44
C LEU A 192 11.32 4.01 -1.00
N GLY A 193 12.44 4.33 -0.34
CA GLY A 193 12.42 4.98 0.96
C GLY A 193 11.72 6.35 0.96
N ASP A 194 11.76 7.12 -0.14
CA ASP A 194 10.97 8.37 -0.24
C ASP A 194 9.47 8.05 -0.31
N GLN A 195 9.11 7.03 -1.09
CA GLN A 195 7.71 6.59 -1.21
C GLN A 195 7.16 6.15 0.15
N MET A 196 7.99 5.48 0.97
CA MET A 196 7.60 5.07 2.32
C MET A 196 7.27 6.26 3.24
N ASN A 197 8.00 7.39 3.11
CA ASN A 197 7.70 8.60 3.88
C ASN A 197 6.35 9.22 3.48
N SER A 198 5.97 9.11 2.22
CA SER A 198 4.63 9.52 1.75
C SER A 198 3.52 8.57 2.21
N LEU A 199 3.87 7.37 2.68
CA LEU A 199 2.96 6.30 3.09
C LEU A 199 2.92 6.07 4.60
N VAL A 200 3.46 6.98 5.43
CA VAL A 200 3.45 6.86 6.91
C VAL A 200 2.04 6.56 7.44
N THR A 201 1.01 7.22 6.89
CA THR A 201 -0.39 6.94 7.27
C THR A 201 -0.80 5.50 6.97
N SER A 202 -0.42 4.96 5.80
CA SER A 202 -0.68 3.55 5.48
C SER A 202 0.04 2.59 6.43
N PHE A 203 1.29 2.89 6.81
CA PHE A 203 2.00 2.06 7.81
C PHE A 203 1.28 2.05 9.16
N LEU A 204 0.82 3.20 9.63
CA LEU A 204 0.04 3.29 10.88
C LEU A 204 -1.29 2.55 10.78
N ASP A 205 -1.95 2.61 9.63
CA ASP A 205 -3.21 1.89 9.41
C ASP A 205 -3.01 0.38 9.27
N PHE A 206 -1.88 -0.09 8.72
CA PHE A 206 -1.54 -1.52 8.71
C PHE A 206 -1.18 -2.03 10.11
N GLN A 207 -0.47 -1.24 10.92
CA GLN A 207 -0.26 -1.56 12.33
C GLN A 207 -1.59 -1.61 13.08
N TYR A 208 -2.48 -0.64 12.85
CA TYR A 208 -3.83 -0.61 13.41
C TYR A 208 -4.63 -1.83 12.98
N PHE A 209 -4.60 -2.20 11.70
CA PHE A 209 -5.28 -3.38 11.17
C PHE A 209 -4.86 -4.63 11.93
N ILE A 210 -3.55 -4.86 12.10
CA ILE A 210 -3.05 -6.03 12.85
C ILE A 210 -3.58 -6.00 14.28
N CYS A 211 -3.46 -4.87 14.98
CA CYS A 211 -3.95 -4.73 16.35
C CYS A 211 -5.46 -4.99 16.44
N PHE A 212 -6.27 -4.39 15.56
CA PHE A 212 -7.72 -4.51 15.59
C PHE A 212 -8.17 -5.97 15.49
N TYR A 213 -7.64 -6.73 14.52
CA TYR A 213 -8.00 -8.15 14.37
C TYR A 213 -7.40 -9.05 15.46
N THR A 214 -6.36 -8.64 16.17
CA THR A 214 -5.80 -9.46 17.26
C THR A 214 -6.46 -9.19 18.61
N THR A 215 -6.93 -7.98 18.88
CA THR A 215 -7.40 -7.57 20.22
C THR A 215 -8.86 -7.11 20.27
N GLU A 216 -9.35 -6.45 19.23
CA GLU A 216 -10.64 -5.73 19.26
C GLU A 216 -11.79 -6.44 18.52
N VAL A 217 -11.50 -7.51 17.76
CA VAL A 217 -12.52 -8.31 17.08
C VAL A 217 -13.04 -9.44 17.96
N ASP A 218 -14.36 -9.58 18.00
CA ASP A 218 -15.04 -10.76 18.51
C ASP A 218 -15.27 -11.79 17.41
N TYR A 219 -14.68 -12.97 17.60
CA TYR A 219 -14.81 -14.11 16.69
C TYR A 219 -15.87 -15.10 17.13
N SER A 220 -16.54 -14.87 18.27
CA SER A 220 -17.66 -15.70 18.71
C SER A 220 -18.81 -15.65 17.69
N ASP A 221 -19.47 -16.80 17.53
CA ASP A 221 -20.65 -16.98 16.69
C ASP A 221 -20.53 -16.46 15.27
N TRP A 222 -19.33 -16.52 14.68
CA TRP A 222 -19.05 -16.01 13.32
C TRP A 222 -19.42 -14.54 13.11
N SER A 223 -19.54 -13.75 14.18
CA SER A 223 -20.09 -12.39 14.10
C SER A 223 -19.10 -11.31 13.64
N PHE A 224 -17.77 -11.59 13.67
CA PHE A 224 -16.64 -10.66 13.41
C PHE A 224 -17.02 -9.21 13.75
N SER A 225 -17.47 -9.01 14.99
CA SER A 225 -17.99 -7.73 15.46
C SER A 225 -16.90 -7.02 16.28
N ALA A 226 -16.89 -5.69 16.28
CA ALA A 226 -15.98 -4.96 17.14
C ALA A 226 -16.48 -5.09 18.58
N ARG A 227 -15.56 -5.29 19.52
CA ARG A 227 -15.86 -5.34 20.94
C ARG A 227 -16.06 -3.92 21.46
N THR A 228 -17.27 -3.44 21.29
CA THR A 228 -17.66 -2.10 21.68
C THR A 228 -17.97 -2.05 23.17
N VAL A 229 -17.41 -1.08 23.89
CA VAL A 229 -17.77 -0.83 25.28
C VAL A 229 -18.60 0.44 25.33
N ASN A 230 -19.80 0.35 25.91
CA ASN A 230 -20.55 1.52 26.30
C ASN A 230 -19.94 2.03 27.62
N VAL A 231 -19.56 3.31 27.69
CA VAL A 231 -18.79 3.93 28.79
C VAL A 231 -19.48 3.83 30.17
N THR A 232 -20.70 3.29 30.25
CA THR A 232 -21.49 3.16 31.48
C THR A 232 -20.93 2.16 32.48
N THR A 233 -20.20 1.14 32.04
CA THR A 233 -19.48 0.21 32.91
C THR A 233 -18.02 0.60 32.92
N SER A 234 -17.57 1.25 33.99
CA SER A 234 -16.17 1.62 34.25
C SER A 234 -15.27 0.39 34.52
N GLU A 235 -15.49 -0.70 33.79
CA GLU A 235 -14.69 -1.91 33.87
C GLU A 235 -13.77 -1.97 32.65
N SER A 236 -12.47 -1.84 32.89
CA SER A 236 -11.45 -2.01 31.87
C SER A 236 -11.40 -3.47 31.44
N ILE A 237 -11.82 -3.77 30.22
CA ILE A 237 -11.58 -5.08 29.63
C ILE A 237 -10.07 -5.18 29.36
N PRO A 238 -9.35 -6.20 29.87
CA PRO A 238 -7.89 -6.24 29.82
C PRO A 238 -7.30 -6.30 28.40
N TRP A 239 -8.11 -6.62 27.39
CA TRP A 239 -7.62 -7.18 26.15
C TRP A 239 -8.20 -6.55 24.86
N GLY A 240 -9.01 -5.48 24.93
CA GLY A 240 -9.40 -4.66 23.77
C GLY A 240 -10.77 -3.96 23.92
N TYR A 241 -10.89 -2.68 23.55
CA TYR A 241 -12.18 -1.99 23.49
C TYR A 241 -12.22 -0.91 22.40
N VAL A 242 -13.42 -0.68 21.85
CA VAL A 242 -13.74 0.47 20.99
C VAL A 242 -14.84 1.31 21.64
N ASP A 243 -14.55 2.57 21.91
CA ASP A 243 -15.54 3.55 22.35
C ASP A 243 -16.26 4.13 21.12
N ILE A 244 -17.54 3.80 20.96
CA ILE A 244 -18.36 4.26 19.83
C ILE A 244 -18.60 5.78 19.89
N SER A 245 -18.66 6.36 21.09
CA SER A 245 -18.97 7.78 21.30
C SER A 245 -17.78 8.69 21.02
N THR A 246 -16.58 8.27 21.43
CA THR A 246 -15.35 9.06 21.23
C THR A 246 -14.52 8.60 20.03
N GLY A 247 -14.80 7.41 19.48
CA GLY A 247 -14.01 6.78 18.41
C GLY A 247 -12.59 6.38 18.83
N ARG A 248 -12.32 6.40 20.15
CA ARG A 248 -11.06 5.96 20.76
C ARG A 248 -11.07 4.45 20.88
N ASP A 249 -9.93 3.85 20.63
CA ASP A 249 -9.73 2.42 20.77
C ASP A 249 -8.34 2.12 21.33
N MET A 250 -8.11 0.89 21.78
CA MET A 250 -6.82 0.48 22.36
C MET A 250 -5.72 0.59 21.30
N CYS A 251 -6.02 0.23 20.05
CA CYS A 251 -5.06 0.21 18.96
C CYS A 251 -4.55 1.60 18.54
N THR A 252 -5.35 2.64 18.74
CA THR A 252 -4.94 4.06 18.58
C THR A 252 -4.24 4.59 19.82
N SER A 253 -4.59 4.07 21.00
CA SER A 253 -4.04 4.50 22.29
C SER A 253 -2.71 3.80 22.66
N SER A 254 -2.33 2.73 21.97
CA SER A 254 -1.03 2.05 22.10
C SER A 254 0.12 2.92 21.57
N SER A 255 0.46 3.93 22.36
CA SER A 255 1.36 5.03 21.97
C SER A 255 2.77 4.55 21.61
N GLY A 256 3.31 3.55 22.30
CA GLY A 256 4.68 3.06 22.06
C GLY A 256 4.89 2.52 20.64
N ILE A 257 4.14 1.48 20.25
CA ILE A 257 4.29 0.85 18.93
C ILE A 257 3.93 1.83 17.82
N ARG A 258 2.87 2.62 18.01
CA ARG A 258 2.41 3.58 17.01
C ARG A 258 3.45 4.68 16.74
N VAL A 259 4.12 5.18 17.78
CA VAL A 259 5.24 6.13 17.63
C VAL A 259 6.37 5.49 16.82
N LEU A 260 6.78 4.26 17.17
CA LEU A 260 7.82 3.54 16.43
C LEU A 260 7.49 3.38 14.95
N VAL A 261 6.25 2.99 14.62
CA VAL A 261 5.80 2.85 13.23
C VAL A 261 5.74 4.19 12.50
N SER A 262 5.41 5.28 13.19
CA SER A 262 5.30 6.61 12.56
C SER A 262 6.65 7.16 12.10
N ILE A 263 7.71 6.95 12.90
CA ILE A 263 9.07 7.40 12.56
C ILE A 263 9.80 6.41 11.66
N PHE A 264 9.26 5.20 11.50
CA PHE A 264 9.92 4.10 10.82
C PHE A 264 10.40 4.45 9.39
N PRO A 265 9.56 5.04 8.51
CA PRO A 265 10.02 5.44 7.17
C PRO A 265 11.16 6.48 7.18
N ALA A 266 11.12 7.42 8.12
CA ALA A 266 12.17 8.43 8.28
C ALA A 266 13.47 7.77 8.77
N THR A 267 13.39 6.85 9.73
CA THR A 267 14.54 6.06 10.20
C THR A 267 15.16 5.25 9.08
N VAL A 268 14.35 4.59 8.24
CA VAL A 268 14.86 3.88 7.04
C VAL A 268 15.65 4.84 6.14
N ARG A 269 15.11 6.04 5.88
CA ARG A 269 15.81 7.04 5.07
C ARG A 269 17.10 7.54 5.67
N PHE A 270 17.08 7.87 6.95
CA PHE A 270 18.28 8.27 7.69
C PHE A 270 19.38 7.21 7.58
N MET A 271 19.04 5.94 7.80
CA MET A 271 19.99 4.83 7.72
C MET A 271 20.54 4.61 6.30
N GLN A 272 19.71 4.79 5.26
CA GLN A 272 20.16 4.75 3.87
C GLN A 272 21.16 5.88 3.56
N CYS A 273 20.89 7.10 4.03
CA CYS A 273 21.77 8.24 3.85
C CYS A 273 23.15 8.01 4.52
N LEU A 274 23.15 7.53 5.77
CA LEU A 274 24.39 7.17 6.47
C LEU A 274 25.16 6.07 5.75
N ARG A 275 24.47 5.06 5.22
CA ARG A 275 25.11 3.98 4.47
C ARG A 275 25.78 4.49 3.20
N ARG A 276 25.11 5.37 2.44
CA ARG A 276 25.69 5.99 1.23
C ARG A 276 26.87 6.90 1.54
N PHE A 277 26.82 7.63 2.66
CA PHE A 277 27.98 8.40 3.14
C PHE A 277 29.17 7.48 3.41
N ARG A 278 28.96 6.38 4.14
CA ARG A 278 30.00 5.39 4.43
C ARG A 278 30.61 4.78 3.16
N ASP A 279 29.78 4.46 2.17
CA ASP A 279 30.23 3.79 0.94
C ASP A 279 30.97 4.74 -0.03
N THR A 280 30.60 6.02 -0.06
CA THR A 280 31.15 6.99 -1.02
C THR A 280 32.21 7.93 -0.44
N GLY A 281 32.21 8.14 0.88
CA GLY A 281 33.02 9.13 1.58
C GLY A 281 32.57 10.59 1.37
N HIS A 282 31.48 10.84 0.64
CA HIS A 282 31.02 12.20 0.33
C HIS A 282 29.95 12.67 1.31
N ALA A 283 30.29 13.68 2.14
CA ALA A 283 29.34 14.27 3.08
C ALA A 283 28.14 14.92 2.37
N TYR A 284 28.38 15.63 1.27
CA TYR A 284 27.33 16.15 0.39
C TYR A 284 27.05 15.16 -0.75
N PRO A 285 25.77 14.84 -1.07
CA PRO A 285 24.53 15.30 -0.44
C PRO A 285 24.05 14.41 0.73
N HIS A 286 24.79 13.35 1.07
CA HIS A 286 24.30 12.27 1.93
C HIS A 286 23.93 12.69 3.35
N LEU A 287 24.79 13.44 4.04
CA LEU A 287 24.52 13.88 5.42
C LEU A 287 23.52 15.03 5.51
N ILE A 288 23.32 15.81 4.45
CA ILE A 288 22.30 16.86 4.41
C ILE A 288 20.91 16.27 4.21
N ASN A 289 20.82 15.18 3.45
CA ASN A 289 19.57 14.46 3.22
C ASN A 289 19.21 13.49 4.36
N ALA A 290 20.12 13.26 5.32
CA ALA A 290 19.90 12.40 6.48
C ALA A 290 19.12 13.17 7.55
#